data_AF-A0A925GV44-F1
#
_entry.id   AF-A0A925GV44-F1
#
_cell.length_a   1.000
_cell.length_b   1.000
_cell.length_c   1.000
_cell.angle_alpha   90.00
_cell.angle_beta   90.00
_cell.angle_gamma   90.00
#
_symmetry.space_group_name_H-M   'P 1'
#
loop_
_entity.id
_entity.type
_entity.pdbx_description
1 polymer ?
#
loop_
_entity_poly.entity_id
_entity_poly.type
_entity_poly.pdbx_seq_one_letter_code
_entity_poly.pdbx_strand_id
1 'polypeptide(L)'
;MKYVPMALAIGILFGGCLMQSAAADTERGLELLKLEHLPEYVIGFPAYVAITVKAKPEVHFKALRFADLTGLKSSIGVELKPEPGELIRSFPTAIVDEDLGLDPETLDGGEIRRMLTDVSPLFGANPQPGVYDTRFFFVSSSGANPSRHVTIRLRKATAAEESAIESLAPDKLKFPTWSQWSITCSDASIETQDLPSEDPLFFALLLKQLFCGKGPLRAVSPETLDVATGLYEPEREALRAELLHLRGDDAGYKRIRVRTLERFPGLAWWFRIIDEGGGYIETFSLRPR
;
A
#
# COMPACT_ATOMS: atom_id res chain seq x y z
N MET A 1 54.74 24.06 56.30
CA MET A 1 54.86 22.82 57.13
C MET A 1 53.82 21.83 56.62
N LYS A 2 54.29 20.73 56.01
CA LYS A 2 54.08 19.31 56.43
C LYS A 2 52.62 18.85 56.26
N TYR A 3 52.23 17.74 55.60
CA TYR A 3 52.86 16.64 54.86
C TYR A 3 51.69 15.93 54.12
N VAL A 4 51.96 15.30 52.98
CA VAL A 4 51.08 14.31 52.29
C VAL A 4 51.43 12.89 52.81
N PRO A 5 50.47 11.96 52.95
CA PRO A 5 50.36 10.79 52.03
C PRO A 5 48.88 10.48 51.67
N MET A 6 48.49 10.11 50.44
CA MET A 6 48.83 8.97 49.57
C MET A 6 48.25 7.61 50.03
N ALA A 7 47.17 7.20 49.34
CA ALA A 7 46.75 5.83 49.02
C ALA A 7 45.77 5.97 47.84
N LEU A 8 46.14 5.81 46.57
CA LEU A 8 46.43 4.59 45.80
C LEU A 8 45.42 3.45 46.02
N ALA A 9 44.38 3.41 45.19
CA ALA A 9 43.68 2.18 44.83
C ALA A 9 43.47 2.18 43.31
N ILE A 10 44.15 1.23 42.67
CA ILE A 10 44.06 0.86 41.25
C ILE A 10 42.79 0.01 41.07
N GLY A 11 42.01 0.27 40.01
CA GLY A 11 40.79 -0.49 39.74
C GLY A 11 40.18 -0.25 38.36
N ILE A 12 40.90 -0.68 37.31
CA ILE A 12 40.40 -1.31 36.07
C ILE A 12 39.35 -0.54 35.23
N LEU A 13 39.81 -0.09 34.06
CA LEU A 13 39.01 0.19 32.87
C LEU A 13 38.21 -1.04 32.43
N PHE A 14 36.88 -0.93 32.40
CA PHE A 14 36.05 -1.66 31.44
C PHE A 14 35.10 -0.68 30.77
N GLY A 15 35.16 -0.64 29.45
CA GLY A 15 34.27 0.13 28.61
C GLY A 15 32.83 -0.28 28.84
N GLY A 16 32.08 0.57 29.52
CA GLY A 16 30.62 0.59 29.46
C GLY A 16 30.23 1.46 28.28
N CYS A 17 30.02 0.83 27.12
CA CYS A 17 29.15 1.39 26.11
C CYS A 17 27.86 1.76 26.84
N LEU A 18 27.57 3.07 26.97
CA LEU A 18 26.25 3.56 27.30
C LEU A 18 25.35 3.10 26.16
N MET A 19 24.87 1.86 26.24
CA MET A 19 23.65 1.45 25.59
C MET A 19 22.57 2.30 26.25
N GLN A 20 22.37 3.46 25.65
CA GLN A 20 21.16 4.23 25.80
C GLN A 20 20.06 3.29 25.33
N SER A 21 19.47 2.62 26.32
CA SER A 21 18.33 1.74 26.19
C SER A 21 17.34 2.41 25.24
N ALA A 22 17.08 1.74 24.12
CA ALA A 22 16.14 2.16 23.11
C ALA A 22 14.75 2.18 23.75
N ALA A 23 14.40 3.30 24.38
CA ALA A 23 13.07 3.59 24.85
C ALA A 23 12.17 3.85 23.63
N ALA A 24 11.65 2.76 23.08
CA ALA A 24 10.38 2.69 22.37
C ALA A 24 9.93 1.22 22.43
N ASP A 25 9.33 0.82 23.56
CA ASP A 25 8.62 -0.45 23.68
C ASP A 25 7.50 -0.51 22.63
N THR A 26 7.81 -1.10 21.47
CA THR A 26 6.83 -1.67 20.55
C THR A 26 6.38 -3.03 21.09
N GLU A 27 5.53 -3.05 22.10
CA GLU A 27 4.76 -4.25 22.43
C GLU A 27 3.31 -4.09 21.96
N ARG A 28 3.15 -4.12 20.63
CA ARG A 28 1.89 -4.39 19.94
C ARG A 28 2.25 -5.36 18.82
N GLY A 29 1.67 -6.56 18.83
CA GLY A 29 2.13 -7.72 18.06
C GLY A 29 2.00 -7.64 16.53
N LEU A 30 1.97 -6.44 15.96
CA LEU A 30 1.98 -6.19 14.53
C LEU A 30 3.26 -5.44 14.14
N GLU A 31 4.01 -5.99 13.20
CA GLU A 31 5.26 -5.43 12.73
C GLU A 31 5.11 -4.91 11.31
N LEU A 32 5.53 -3.66 11.04
CA LEU A 32 5.66 -3.14 9.69
C LEU A 32 7.01 -3.58 9.13
N LEU A 33 6.99 -4.59 8.27
CA LEU A 33 8.19 -5.21 7.69
C LEU A 33 8.78 -4.38 6.55
N LYS A 34 7.92 -3.85 5.68
CA LYS A 34 8.34 -3.18 4.45
C LYS A 34 7.39 -2.05 4.07
N LEU A 35 7.97 -0.96 3.60
CA LEU A 35 7.30 0.13 2.91
C LEU A 35 7.95 0.28 1.54
N GLU A 36 7.15 0.28 0.48
CA GLU A 36 7.59 0.52 -0.89
C GLU A 36 6.77 1.66 -1.48
N HIS A 37 7.43 2.53 -2.22
CA HIS A 37 6.85 3.74 -2.77
C HIS A 37 7.61 4.15 -4.03
N LEU A 38 7.01 5.04 -4.81
CA LEU A 38 7.72 5.71 -5.92
C LEU A 38 8.53 6.89 -5.35
N PRO A 39 9.65 7.27 -6.00
CA PRO A 39 10.45 8.40 -5.55
C PRO A 39 9.74 9.76 -5.76
N GLU A 40 8.80 9.83 -6.70
CA GLU A 40 8.09 11.05 -7.08
C GLU A 40 6.62 10.74 -7.39
N TYR A 41 5.73 11.66 -6.99
CA TYR A 41 4.30 11.61 -7.26
C TYR A 41 3.83 12.94 -7.86
N VAL A 42 2.74 12.87 -8.65
CA VAL A 42 2.14 14.03 -9.29
C VAL A 42 0.92 14.48 -8.51
N ILE A 43 0.87 15.76 -8.16
CA ILE A 43 -0.28 16.34 -7.45
C ILE A 43 -1.53 16.19 -8.32
N GLY A 44 -2.61 15.68 -7.72
CA GLY A 44 -3.88 15.39 -8.39
C GLY A 44 -4.03 13.96 -8.90
N PHE A 45 -2.94 13.19 -8.98
CA PHE A 45 -2.92 11.81 -9.45
C PHE A 45 -2.87 10.78 -8.31
N PRO A 46 -3.11 9.48 -8.58
CA PRO A 46 -2.91 8.43 -7.59
C PRO A 46 -1.47 8.45 -7.05
N ALA A 47 -1.34 8.21 -5.75
CA ALA A 47 -0.05 8.05 -5.08
C ALA A 47 -0.04 6.68 -4.42
N TYR A 48 0.37 5.64 -5.15
CA TYR A 48 0.39 4.29 -4.61
C TYR A 48 1.58 4.05 -3.69
N VAL A 49 1.33 3.39 -2.56
CA VAL A 49 2.36 2.85 -1.66
C VAL A 49 2.00 1.41 -1.30
N ALA A 50 3.01 0.58 -1.11
CA ALA A 50 2.83 -0.77 -0.60
C ALA A 50 3.36 -0.90 0.81
N ILE A 51 2.53 -1.40 1.72
CA ILE A 51 2.88 -1.68 3.12
C ILE A 51 2.77 -3.18 3.33
N THR A 52 3.82 -3.76 3.91
CA THR A 52 3.84 -5.17 4.31
C THR A 52 3.90 -5.24 5.83
N VAL A 53 2.89 -5.87 6.43
CA VAL A 53 2.82 -6.11 7.87
C VAL A 53 2.95 -7.60 8.18
N LYS A 54 3.37 -7.92 9.39
CA LYS A 54 3.41 -9.28 9.93
C LYS A 54 2.88 -9.32 11.35
N ALA A 55 2.01 -10.28 11.63
CA ALA A 55 1.65 -10.58 13.01
C ALA A 55 2.77 -11.39 13.68
N LYS A 56 3.10 -11.07 14.94
CA LYS A 56 3.99 -11.92 15.74
C LYS A 56 3.35 -13.32 15.90
N PRO A 57 4.14 -14.40 16.01
CA PRO A 57 3.64 -15.79 16.05
C PRO A 57 2.53 -16.04 17.08
N GLU A 58 2.58 -15.35 18.22
CA GLU A 58 1.66 -15.49 19.34
C GLU A 58 0.43 -14.58 19.28
N VAL A 59 0.35 -13.69 18.28
CA VAL A 59 -0.71 -12.67 18.20
C VAL A 59 -1.62 -12.94 17.02
N HIS A 60 -2.91 -13.09 17.32
CA HIS A 60 -3.97 -13.20 16.33
C HIS A 60 -4.82 -11.94 16.35
N PHE A 61 -4.92 -11.28 15.20
CA PHE A 61 -5.85 -10.18 15.04
C PHE A 61 -7.14 -10.68 14.42
N LYS A 62 -8.25 -10.51 15.14
CA LYS A 62 -9.58 -10.96 14.68
C LYS A 62 -10.32 -9.92 13.85
N ALA A 63 -9.89 -8.67 13.94
CA ALA A 63 -10.54 -7.55 13.26
C ALA A 63 -9.53 -6.51 12.82
N LEU A 64 -8.85 -6.76 11.70
CA LEU A 64 -8.03 -5.78 11.00
C LEU A 64 -8.72 -5.33 9.73
N ARG A 65 -8.54 -4.07 9.41
CA ARG A 65 -8.83 -3.55 8.08
C ARG A 65 -7.51 -3.50 7.32
N PHE A 66 -7.58 -3.88 6.06
CA PHE A 66 -6.43 -3.89 5.18
C PHE A 66 -6.66 -2.89 4.06
N ALA A 67 -5.76 -1.92 3.95
CA ALA A 67 -5.74 -1.02 2.81
C ALA A 67 -5.33 -1.81 1.59
N ASP A 68 -6.08 -1.71 0.50
CA ASP A 68 -5.82 -2.48 -0.71
C ASP A 68 -6.18 -1.65 -1.94
N LEU A 69 -6.33 -2.31 -3.08
CA LEU A 69 -6.63 -1.67 -4.35
C LEU A 69 -7.97 -0.92 -4.32
N THR A 70 -8.89 -1.34 -3.45
CA THR A 70 -10.21 -0.72 -3.27
C THR A 70 -10.18 0.51 -2.35
N GLY A 71 -9.08 0.73 -1.62
CA GLY A 71 -8.82 1.99 -0.91
C GLY A 71 -8.13 1.83 0.44
N LEU A 72 -8.10 2.94 1.18
CA LEU A 72 -7.34 3.08 2.44
C LEU A 72 -7.97 2.34 3.63
N LYS A 73 -9.28 2.08 3.58
CA LYS A 73 -10.09 1.43 4.64
C LYS A 73 -9.74 1.90 6.06
N SER A 74 -9.45 3.20 6.20
CA SER A 74 -9.02 3.83 7.47
C SER A 74 -7.91 3.09 8.22
N SER A 75 -7.00 2.46 7.46
CA SER A 75 -5.93 1.61 8.00
C SER A 75 -4.55 2.25 7.84
N ILE A 76 -4.43 3.30 7.02
CA ILE A 76 -3.16 4.00 6.79
C ILE A 76 -3.26 5.45 7.26
N GLY A 77 -2.28 5.88 8.05
CA GLY A 77 -2.02 7.28 8.36
C GLY A 77 -0.71 7.76 7.75
N VAL A 78 -0.51 9.08 7.69
CA VAL A 78 0.71 9.70 7.18
C VAL A 78 1.08 10.96 7.98
N GLU A 79 2.38 11.15 8.14
CA GLU A 79 3.01 12.42 8.50
C GLU A 79 3.87 12.89 7.30
N LEU A 80 3.62 14.09 6.78
CA LEU A 80 4.41 14.69 5.70
C LEU A 80 5.02 16.00 6.18
N LYS A 81 6.34 16.06 6.25
CA LYS A 81 7.10 17.23 6.67
C LYS A 81 7.76 17.90 5.46
N PRO A 82 7.24 19.03 4.95
CA PRO A 82 7.89 19.81 3.90
C PRO A 82 9.10 20.58 4.41
N GLU A 83 10.05 20.87 3.52
CA GLU A 83 11.15 21.79 3.76
C GLU A 83 11.09 23.01 2.81
N PRO A 84 10.78 24.24 3.27
CA PRO A 84 10.17 24.63 4.56
C PRO A 84 8.63 24.52 4.55
N GLY A 85 8.01 24.25 5.70
CA GLY A 85 6.56 24.36 5.86
C GLY A 85 6.03 23.65 7.11
N GLU A 86 4.70 23.64 7.26
CA GLU A 86 4.02 22.98 8.36
C GLU A 86 3.86 21.48 8.13
N LEU A 87 3.96 20.71 9.22
CA LEU A 87 3.76 19.27 9.22
C LEU A 87 2.30 18.94 8.90
N ILE A 88 2.07 18.17 7.84
CA ILE A 88 0.75 17.61 7.52
C ILE A 88 0.62 16.28 8.26
N ARG A 89 -0.45 16.13 9.03
CA ARG A 89 -0.81 14.88 9.72
C ARG A 89 -2.19 14.44 9.28
N SER A 90 -2.29 13.24 8.73
CA SER A 90 -3.57 12.61 8.42
C SER A 90 -3.56 11.22 9.02
N PHE A 91 -4.27 11.05 10.14
CA PHE A 91 -4.46 9.76 10.77
C PHE A 91 -5.93 9.40 10.69
N PRO A 92 -6.27 8.17 10.27
CA PRO A 92 -7.62 7.70 10.47
C PRO A 92 -7.89 7.71 11.96
N THR A 93 -9.03 8.29 12.36
CA THR A 93 -9.61 7.92 13.65
C THR A 93 -9.81 6.41 13.61
N ALA A 94 -9.38 5.69 14.64
CA ALA A 94 -9.64 4.26 14.73
C ALA A 94 -11.16 4.07 14.58
N ILE A 95 -11.62 3.69 13.39
CA ILE A 95 -13.05 3.59 13.12
C ILE A 95 -13.52 2.35 13.86
N VAL A 96 -14.19 2.57 14.99
CA VAL A 96 -14.95 1.54 15.72
C VAL A 96 -16.25 1.18 14.98
N ASP A 97 -16.59 1.94 13.94
CA ASP A 97 -17.85 1.82 13.21
C ASP A 97 -17.81 0.68 12.19
N GLU A 98 -18.61 -0.36 12.42
CA GLU A 98 -18.81 -1.51 11.53
C GLU A 98 -19.52 -1.09 10.24
N ASP A 99 -20.28 0.01 10.24
CA ASP A 99 -21.15 0.40 9.13
C ASP A 99 -20.41 1.13 7.98
N LEU A 100 -19.13 1.48 8.17
CA LEU A 100 -18.36 2.34 7.25
C LEU A 100 -17.32 1.62 6.38
N GLY A 101 -17.20 0.29 6.45
CA GLY A 101 -16.18 -0.42 5.67
C GLY A 101 -16.50 -1.90 5.46
N LEU A 102 -15.83 -2.50 4.47
CA LEU A 102 -15.77 -3.95 4.28
C LEU A 102 -15.48 -4.66 5.60
N ASP A 103 -16.02 -5.88 5.74
CA ASP A 103 -15.92 -6.69 6.94
C ASP A 103 -14.46 -6.79 7.43
N PRO A 104 -14.21 -6.60 8.74
CA PRO A 104 -12.88 -6.74 9.28
C PRO A 104 -12.36 -8.17 9.05
N GLU A 105 -11.09 -8.29 8.69
CA GLU A 105 -10.44 -9.54 8.31
C GLU A 105 -9.48 -10.01 9.41
N THR A 106 -9.16 -11.30 9.40
CA THR A 106 -8.20 -11.90 10.34
C THR A 106 -6.75 -11.76 9.83
N LEU A 107 -5.82 -11.67 10.78
CA LEU A 107 -4.39 -11.90 10.56
C LEU A 107 -3.89 -12.87 11.63
N ASP A 108 -3.56 -14.08 11.21
CA ASP A 108 -3.11 -15.12 12.13
C ASP A 108 -1.66 -14.91 12.56
N GLY A 109 -1.29 -15.52 13.69
CA GLY A 109 0.07 -15.46 14.21
C GLY A 109 1.10 -15.90 13.17
N GLY A 110 2.08 -15.03 12.91
CA GLY A 110 3.14 -15.26 11.94
C GLY A 110 2.77 -14.93 10.48
N GLU A 111 1.50 -14.64 10.20
CA GLU A 111 1.04 -14.28 8.86
C GLU A 111 1.61 -12.95 8.38
N ILE A 112 1.93 -12.89 7.10
CA ILE A 112 2.44 -11.69 6.42
C ILE A 112 1.37 -11.22 5.44
N ARG A 113 1.07 -9.92 5.47
CA ARG A 113 0.14 -9.29 4.52
C ARG A 113 0.77 -8.08 3.86
N ARG A 114 0.84 -8.14 2.54
CA ARG A 114 1.17 -7.02 1.66
C ARG A 114 -0.12 -6.35 1.18
N MET A 115 -0.07 -5.03 1.13
CA MET A 115 -1.16 -4.12 0.82
C MET A 115 -0.65 -3.00 -0.08
N LEU A 116 -1.18 -2.87 -1.29
CA LEU A 116 -0.93 -1.73 -2.18
C LEU A 116 -2.16 -0.83 -2.22
N THR A 117 -2.01 0.47 -1.96
CA THR A 117 -3.15 1.39 -1.86
C THR A 117 -2.80 2.80 -2.32
N ASP A 118 -3.79 3.57 -2.78
CA ASP A 118 -3.66 4.99 -3.10
C ASP A 118 -3.74 5.85 -1.83
N VAL A 119 -2.64 6.51 -1.48
CA VAL A 119 -2.54 7.43 -0.33
C VAL A 119 -2.67 8.90 -0.72
N SER A 120 -2.95 9.22 -1.99
CA SER A 120 -3.12 10.62 -2.41
C SER A 120 -4.18 11.40 -1.62
N PRO A 121 -5.29 10.80 -1.12
CA PRO A 121 -6.23 11.50 -0.23
C PRO A 121 -5.61 11.95 1.10
N LEU A 122 -4.48 11.38 1.52
CA LEU A 122 -3.82 11.69 2.79
C LEU A 122 -2.86 12.88 2.70
N PHE A 123 -2.58 13.39 1.49
CA PHE A 123 -1.64 14.51 1.29
C PHE A 123 -2.23 15.89 1.60
N GLY A 124 -3.49 15.95 2.04
CA GLY A 124 -4.24 17.17 2.32
C GLY A 124 -4.95 17.73 1.08
N ALA A 125 -5.74 18.79 1.27
CA ALA A 125 -6.58 19.34 0.21
C ALA A 125 -5.78 20.05 -0.91
N ASN A 126 -4.65 20.67 -0.56
CA ASN A 126 -3.83 21.47 -1.48
C ASN A 126 -2.33 21.18 -1.25
N PRO A 127 -1.86 19.95 -1.53
CA PRO A 127 -0.45 19.62 -1.38
C PRO A 127 0.39 20.54 -2.26
N GLN A 128 1.51 21.00 -1.73
CA GLN A 128 2.44 21.85 -2.47
C GLN A 128 3.49 20.97 -3.18
N PRO A 129 4.03 21.41 -4.32
CA PRO A 129 5.18 20.72 -4.91
C PRO A 129 6.41 20.90 -3.99
N GLY A 130 7.22 19.86 -3.85
CA GLY A 130 8.39 19.89 -2.97
C GLY A 130 8.89 18.50 -2.58
N VAL A 131 9.91 18.49 -1.73
CA VAL A 131 10.45 17.27 -1.13
C VAL A 131 9.92 17.18 0.30
N TYR A 132 9.49 15.98 0.68
CA TYR A 132 8.86 15.70 1.96
C TYR A 132 9.59 14.58 2.69
N ASP A 133 9.95 14.83 3.94
CA ASP A 133 10.28 13.78 4.89
C ASP A 133 8.97 13.17 5.40
N THR A 134 8.73 11.91 5.06
CA THR A 134 7.42 11.27 5.16
C THR A 134 7.49 10.02 6.03
N ARG A 135 6.48 9.85 6.86
CA ARG A 135 6.29 8.64 7.66
C ARG A 135 4.88 8.11 7.49
N PHE A 136 4.77 6.87 7.02
CA PHE A 136 3.49 6.15 6.95
C PHE A 136 3.25 5.33 8.21
N PHE A 137 1.98 5.09 8.52
CA PHE A 137 1.56 4.33 9.69
C PHE A 137 0.52 3.31 9.25
N PHE A 138 0.67 2.06 9.70
CA PHE A 138 -0.44 1.13 9.68
C PHE A 138 -1.19 1.19 11.02
N VAL A 139 -2.46 1.55 10.98
CA VAL A 139 -3.32 1.78 12.14
C VAL A 139 -4.19 0.55 12.38
N SER A 140 -4.18 0.08 13.62
CA SER A 140 -5.03 -1.01 14.13
C SER A 140 -5.74 -0.57 15.41
N SER A 141 -6.65 -1.40 15.92
CA SER A 141 -7.26 -1.21 17.25
C SER A 141 -6.24 -1.19 18.38
N SER A 142 -5.15 -1.96 18.23
CA SER A 142 -4.04 -1.92 19.19
C SER A 142 -3.25 -0.61 19.10
N GLY A 143 -3.29 0.08 17.96
CA GLY A 143 -2.77 1.42 17.72
C GLY A 143 -1.96 1.52 16.43
N ALA A 144 -1.13 2.57 16.30
CA ALA A 144 -0.40 2.89 15.08
C ALA A 144 1.01 2.30 15.07
N ASN A 145 1.37 1.65 13.97
CA ASN A 145 2.68 1.05 13.72
C ASN A 145 3.43 1.89 12.67
N PRO A 146 4.42 2.68 13.07
CA PRO A 146 5.12 3.58 12.16
C PRO A 146 6.10 2.84 11.25
N SER A 147 6.19 3.31 10.01
CA SER A 147 7.31 3.01 9.12
C SER A 147 8.56 3.81 9.50
N ARG A 148 9.68 3.52 8.81
CA ARG A 148 10.84 4.42 8.79
C ARG A 148 10.48 5.68 7.99
N HIS A 149 11.19 6.76 8.27
CA HIS A 149 11.13 7.96 7.45
C HIS A 149 11.62 7.66 6.03
N VAL A 150 10.90 8.19 5.04
CA VAL A 150 11.23 8.10 3.62
C VAL A 150 11.08 9.45 2.96
N THR A 151 11.88 9.68 1.92
CA THR A 151 11.77 10.90 1.12
C THR A 151 10.85 10.66 -0.06
N ILE A 152 9.80 11.47 -0.18
CA ILE A 152 8.98 11.53 -1.39
C ILE A 152 9.07 12.92 -2.00
N ARG A 153 8.95 13.01 -3.32
CA ARG A 153 8.80 14.28 -4.03
C ARG A 153 7.39 14.40 -4.57
N LEU A 154 6.76 15.55 -4.35
CA LEU A 154 5.54 15.95 -5.04
C LEU A 154 5.90 16.95 -6.12
N ARG A 155 5.43 16.72 -7.35
CA ARG A 155 5.57 17.69 -8.45
C ARG A 155 4.22 18.14 -8.95
N LYS A 156 4.21 19.29 -9.63
CA LYS A 156 3.06 19.73 -10.40
C LYS A 156 2.84 18.78 -11.59
N ALA A 157 1.58 18.67 -11.99
CA ALA A 157 1.22 18.09 -13.27
C ALA A 157 1.79 18.94 -14.41
N THR A 158 2.15 18.28 -15.50
CA THR A 158 2.42 18.90 -16.80
C THR A 158 1.11 19.30 -17.48
N ALA A 159 1.15 20.15 -18.51
CA ALA A 159 -0.07 20.54 -19.23
C ALA A 159 -0.85 19.35 -19.84
N ALA A 160 -0.13 18.30 -20.28
CA ALA A 160 -0.76 17.09 -20.79
C ALA A 160 -1.47 16.29 -19.68
N GLU A 161 -0.82 16.16 -18.53
CA GLU A 161 -1.39 15.52 -17.33
C GLU A 161 -2.59 16.30 -16.78
N GLU A 162 -2.53 17.63 -16.74
CA GLU A 162 -3.67 18.47 -16.35
C GLU A 162 -4.86 18.26 -17.29
N SER A 163 -4.63 18.26 -18.60
CA SER A 163 -5.66 17.98 -19.59
C SER A 163 -6.27 16.58 -19.43
N ALA A 164 -5.45 15.57 -19.09
CA ALA A 164 -5.94 14.22 -18.82
C ALA A 164 -6.86 14.20 -17.59
N ILE A 165 -6.50 14.83 -16.47
CA ILE A 165 -7.38 14.92 -15.29
C ILE A 165 -8.66 15.70 -15.59
N GLU A 166 -8.57 16.80 -16.33
CA GLU A 166 -9.73 17.61 -16.72
C GLU A 166 -10.74 16.79 -17.53
N SER A 167 -10.25 15.93 -18.43
CA SER A 167 -11.12 15.01 -19.18
C SER A 167 -11.88 14.02 -18.28
N LEU A 168 -11.32 13.71 -17.10
CA LEU A 168 -11.91 12.83 -16.08
C LEU A 168 -12.72 13.59 -15.03
N ALA A 169 -12.81 14.93 -15.10
CA ALA A 169 -13.50 15.75 -14.10
C ALA A 169 -14.96 15.33 -13.82
N PRO A 170 -15.78 14.96 -14.83
CA PRO A 170 -17.15 14.50 -14.57
C PRO A 170 -17.22 13.25 -13.68
N ASP A 171 -16.25 12.35 -13.82
CA ASP A 171 -16.17 11.14 -13.00
C ASP A 171 -15.57 11.44 -11.62
N LYS A 172 -14.57 12.32 -11.53
CA LYS A 172 -13.94 12.73 -10.27
C LYS A 172 -14.90 13.47 -9.33
N LEU A 173 -15.94 14.13 -9.85
CA LEU A 173 -17.03 14.68 -9.04
C LEU A 173 -17.88 13.60 -8.35
N LYS A 174 -17.99 12.41 -8.96
CA LYS A 174 -18.75 11.29 -8.42
C LYS A 174 -17.91 10.42 -7.49
N PHE A 175 -16.61 10.30 -7.78
CA PHE A 175 -15.69 9.40 -7.10
C PHE A 175 -14.51 10.18 -6.48
N PRO A 176 -14.58 10.50 -5.18
CA PRO A 176 -13.60 11.39 -4.56
C PRO A 176 -12.18 10.79 -4.51
N THR A 177 -12.04 9.46 -4.43
CA THR A 177 -10.74 8.78 -4.42
C THR A 177 -10.45 8.03 -5.72
N TRP A 178 -9.17 7.84 -6.06
CA TRP A 178 -8.80 7.09 -7.27
C TRP A 178 -9.10 5.60 -7.15
N SER A 179 -8.98 5.02 -5.95
CA SER A 179 -9.42 3.64 -5.71
C SER A 179 -10.91 3.45 -6.01
N GLN A 180 -11.80 4.33 -5.50
CA GLN A 180 -13.23 4.26 -5.81
C GLN A 180 -13.50 4.45 -7.31
N TRP A 181 -12.81 5.40 -7.94
CA TRP A 181 -12.94 5.65 -9.37
C TRP A 181 -12.51 4.43 -10.20
N SER A 182 -11.45 3.73 -9.80
CA SER A 182 -10.89 2.57 -10.51
C SER A 182 -11.80 1.34 -10.41
N ILE A 183 -12.53 1.16 -9.32
CA ILE A 183 -13.39 -0.03 -9.12
C ILE A 183 -14.85 0.19 -9.53
N THR A 184 -15.31 1.44 -9.62
CA THR A 184 -16.70 1.74 -9.97
C THR A 184 -16.85 2.04 -11.45
N CYS A 185 -17.76 1.38 -12.16
CA CYS A 185 -17.88 1.59 -13.60
C CYS A 185 -18.64 2.89 -13.93
N SER A 186 -18.04 3.69 -14.81
CA SER A 186 -18.67 4.88 -15.40
C SER A 186 -19.00 4.60 -16.86
N ASP A 187 -19.92 5.36 -17.43
CA ASP A 187 -20.33 5.23 -18.85
C ASP A 187 -19.22 5.65 -19.83
N ALA A 188 -18.17 6.31 -19.34
CA ALA A 188 -17.02 6.71 -20.14
C ALA A 188 -16.24 5.45 -20.58
N SER A 189 -16.18 5.20 -21.89
CA SER A 189 -15.27 4.19 -22.42
C SER A 189 -13.84 4.68 -22.30
N ILE A 190 -13.12 4.13 -21.34
CA ILE A 190 -11.69 4.35 -21.21
C ILE A 190 -11.00 3.30 -22.10
N GLU A 191 -10.48 3.76 -23.23
CA GLU A 191 -9.56 2.96 -24.04
C GLU A 191 -8.17 3.06 -23.39
N THR A 192 -7.66 1.93 -22.90
CA THR A 192 -6.34 1.84 -22.25
C THR A 192 -5.19 1.66 -23.23
N GLN A 193 -5.42 1.85 -24.54
CA GLN A 193 -4.41 1.56 -25.53
C GLN A 193 -3.27 2.58 -25.44
N ASP A 194 -2.09 2.04 -25.13
CA ASP A 194 -0.76 2.65 -25.21
C ASP A 194 -0.38 3.69 -24.15
N LEU A 195 -0.81 3.51 -22.90
CA LEU A 195 -0.26 4.33 -21.82
C LEU A 195 1.12 3.81 -21.39
N PRO A 196 2.16 4.65 -21.42
CA PRO A 196 3.47 4.27 -20.92
C PRO A 196 3.38 3.98 -19.41
N SER A 197 4.19 3.05 -18.91
CA SER A 197 4.25 2.73 -17.47
C SER A 197 4.68 3.92 -16.59
N GLU A 198 5.16 5.00 -17.20
CA GLU A 198 5.53 6.25 -16.54
C GLU A 198 4.34 7.21 -16.37
N ASP A 199 3.20 6.94 -17.02
CA ASP A 199 1.98 7.74 -16.84
C ASP A 199 1.46 7.58 -15.41
N PRO A 200 1.25 8.68 -14.65
CA PRO A 200 0.80 8.58 -13.26
C PRO A 200 -0.59 7.94 -13.08
N LEU A 201 -1.40 7.83 -14.13
CA LEU A 201 -2.68 7.12 -14.13
C LEU A 201 -2.59 5.66 -14.55
N PHE A 202 -1.45 5.19 -15.06
CA PHE A 202 -1.39 3.89 -15.76
C PHE A 202 -2.00 2.76 -14.90
N PHE A 203 -1.66 2.71 -13.61
CA PHE A 203 -2.12 1.64 -12.74
C PHE A 203 -3.61 1.77 -12.40
N ALA A 204 -4.09 2.99 -12.16
CA ALA A 204 -5.53 3.23 -11.92
C ALA A 204 -6.36 2.86 -13.16
N LEU A 205 -5.85 3.16 -14.36
CA LEU A 205 -6.47 2.81 -15.63
C LEU A 205 -6.44 1.30 -15.90
N LEU A 206 -5.33 0.63 -15.56
CA LEU A 206 -5.24 -0.81 -15.59
C LEU A 206 -6.29 -1.46 -14.67
N LEU A 207 -6.39 -0.99 -13.42
CA LEU A 207 -7.42 -1.46 -12.47
C LEU A 207 -8.82 -1.21 -13.03
N LYS A 208 -9.10 -0.01 -13.57
CA LYS A 208 -10.37 0.32 -14.21
C LYS A 208 -10.71 -0.64 -15.34
N GLN A 209 -9.76 -0.98 -16.20
CA GLN A 209 -9.97 -1.96 -17.27
C GLN A 209 -10.28 -3.35 -16.71
N LEU A 210 -9.59 -3.77 -15.64
CA LEU A 210 -9.82 -5.05 -15.00
C LEU A 210 -11.20 -5.11 -14.35
N PHE A 211 -11.60 -4.08 -13.58
CA PHE A 211 -12.89 -4.05 -12.88
C PHE A 211 -14.10 -3.74 -13.77
N CYS A 212 -13.92 -2.99 -14.86
CA CYS A 212 -14.99 -2.40 -15.66
C CYS A 212 -14.91 -2.63 -17.17
N GLY A 213 -13.98 -3.45 -17.66
CA GLY A 213 -13.85 -3.73 -19.09
C GLY A 213 -15.11 -4.35 -19.73
N LYS A 214 -15.35 -4.06 -21.01
CA LYS A 214 -16.59 -4.43 -21.74
C LYS A 214 -16.83 -5.95 -21.91
N GLY A 215 -15.80 -6.80 -21.78
CA GLY A 215 -15.91 -8.27 -21.89
C GLY A 215 -15.83 -8.96 -20.53
N PRO A 216 -15.94 -10.29 -20.44
CA PRO A 216 -15.70 -11.01 -19.19
C PRO A 216 -14.21 -10.98 -18.81
N LEU A 217 -13.89 -11.11 -17.51
CA LEU A 217 -12.50 -11.12 -17.01
C LEU A 217 -11.64 -12.20 -17.68
N ARG A 218 -12.20 -13.41 -17.87
CA ARG A 218 -11.52 -14.53 -18.55
C ARG A 218 -11.03 -14.20 -19.97
N ALA A 219 -11.58 -13.17 -20.62
CA ALA A 219 -11.15 -12.75 -21.95
C ALA A 219 -9.93 -11.82 -21.95
N VAL A 220 -9.53 -11.28 -20.79
CA VAL A 220 -8.35 -10.43 -20.67
C VAL A 220 -7.07 -11.27 -20.75
N SER A 221 -6.10 -10.82 -21.56
CA SER A 221 -4.80 -11.47 -21.68
C SER A 221 -3.94 -11.19 -20.44
N PRO A 222 -3.33 -12.19 -19.78
CA PRO A 222 -2.42 -11.95 -18.66
C PRO A 222 -1.19 -11.09 -19.00
N GLU A 223 -0.82 -10.99 -20.28
CA GLU A 223 0.27 -10.18 -20.82
C GLU A 223 -0.05 -8.67 -20.78
N THR A 224 -1.32 -8.28 -20.74
CA THR A 224 -1.72 -6.87 -20.52
C THR A 224 -1.17 -6.32 -19.20
N LEU A 225 -0.85 -7.20 -18.25
CA LEU A 225 -0.28 -6.83 -16.97
C LEU A 225 1.24 -6.57 -17.02
N ASP A 226 1.95 -6.91 -18.11
CA ASP A 226 3.43 -6.81 -18.17
C ASP A 226 3.97 -5.38 -17.97
N VAL A 227 3.15 -4.38 -18.25
CA VAL A 227 3.46 -2.96 -18.04
C VAL A 227 3.56 -2.58 -16.55
N ALA A 228 2.93 -3.35 -15.64
CA ALA A 228 2.96 -3.11 -14.20
C ALA A 228 4.27 -3.65 -13.59
N THR A 229 5.30 -2.80 -13.57
CA THR A 229 6.64 -3.14 -13.07
C THR A 229 6.98 -2.38 -11.78
N GLY A 230 8.15 -2.67 -11.18
CA GLY A 230 8.62 -1.96 -9.98
C GLY A 230 7.70 -2.15 -8.78
N LEU A 231 7.14 -1.06 -8.24
CA LEU A 231 6.23 -1.07 -7.09
C LEU A 231 5.06 -2.04 -7.25
N TYR A 232 4.54 -2.17 -8.48
CA TYR A 232 3.33 -2.91 -8.82
C TYR A 232 3.58 -4.38 -9.15
N GLU A 233 4.85 -4.80 -9.22
CA GLU A 233 5.22 -6.15 -9.64
C GLU A 233 4.54 -7.26 -8.81
N PRO A 234 4.44 -7.16 -7.47
CA PRO A 234 3.78 -8.21 -6.69
C PRO A 234 2.28 -8.34 -7.03
N GLU A 235 1.57 -7.21 -7.09
CA GLU A 235 0.15 -7.18 -7.46
C GLU A 235 -0.07 -7.66 -8.89
N ARG A 236 0.82 -7.32 -9.83
CA ARG A 236 0.82 -7.88 -11.20
C ARG A 236 0.79 -9.41 -11.18
N GLU A 237 1.63 -10.03 -10.37
CA GLU A 237 1.74 -11.49 -10.31
C GLU A 237 0.49 -12.16 -9.72
N ALA A 238 -0.11 -11.56 -8.70
CA ALA A 238 -1.39 -12.03 -8.14
C ALA A 238 -2.53 -11.91 -9.16
N LEU A 239 -2.63 -10.76 -9.84
CA LEU A 239 -3.60 -10.52 -10.91
C LEU A 239 -3.42 -11.51 -12.07
N ARG A 240 -2.18 -11.77 -12.47
CA ARG A 240 -1.85 -12.75 -13.51
C ARG A 240 -2.31 -14.14 -13.12
N ALA A 241 -2.08 -14.54 -11.88
CA ALA A 241 -2.54 -15.83 -11.37
C ALA A 241 -4.07 -15.95 -11.43
N GLU A 242 -4.78 -14.90 -11.00
CA GLU A 242 -6.24 -14.85 -11.04
C GLU A 242 -6.77 -14.95 -12.48
N LEU A 243 -6.20 -14.21 -13.43
CA LEU A 243 -6.59 -14.31 -14.84
C LEU A 243 -6.33 -15.70 -15.44
N LEU A 244 -5.21 -16.35 -15.09
CA LEU A 244 -4.92 -17.72 -15.54
C LEU A 244 -5.93 -18.72 -14.95
N HIS A 245 -6.26 -18.59 -13.67
CA HIS A 245 -7.26 -19.42 -13.00
C HIS A 245 -8.63 -19.28 -13.65
N LEU A 246 -9.11 -18.05 -13.88
CA LEU A 246 -10.39 -17.77 -14.54
C LEU A 246 -10.48 -18.29 -15.98
N ARG A 247 -9.35 -18.54 -16.62
CA ARG A 247 -9.25 -19.13 -17.97
C ARG A 247 -9.18 -20.66 -17.97
N GLY A 248 -9.10 -21.28 -16.79
CA GLY A 248 -8.89 -22.72 -16.65
C GLY A 248 -7.45 -23.16 -16.96
N ASP A 249 -6.47 -22.25 -16.98
CA ASP A 249 -5.05 -22.62 -17.10
C ASP A 249 -4.47 -22.96 -15.73
N ASP A 250 -4.84 -24.12 -15.20
CA ASP A 250 -4.38 -24.63 -13.90
C ASP A 250 -2.86 -24.78 -13.82
N ALA A 251 -2.23 -25.16 -14.94
CA ALA A 251 -0.79 -25.35 -14.99
C ALA A 251 -0.06 -24.00 -14.92
N GLY A 252 -0.56 -22.99 -15.65
CA GLY A 252 -0.10 -21.61 -15.57
C GLY A 252 -0.28 -21.03 -14.18
N TYR A 253 -1.49 -21.15 -13.62
CA TYR A 253 -1.81 -20.71 -12.27
C TYR A 253 -0.83 -21.29 -11.23
N LYS A 254 -0.66 -22.62 -11.19
CA LYS A 254 0.24 -23.29 -10.23
C LYS A 254 1.68 -22.82 -10.34
N ARG A 255 2.20 -22.61 -11.56
CA ARG A 255 3.56 -22.08 -11.77
C ARG A 255 3.72 -20.67 -11.22
N ILE A 256 2.77 -19.77 -11.52
CA ILE A 256 2.79 -18.39 -11.02
C ILE A 256 2.66 -18.39 -9.50
N ARG A 257 1.70 -19.13 -8.95
CA ARG A 257 1.49 -19.25 -7.50
C ARG A 257 2.76 -19.61 -6.75
N VAL A 258 3.46 -20.68 -7.13
CA VAL A 258 4.69 -21.10 -6.44
C VAL A 258 5.74 -19.98 -6.47
N ARG A 259 6.03 -19.45 -7.66
CA ARG A 259 7.02 -18.38 -7.83
C ARG A 259 6.67 -17.12 -7.03
N THR A 260 5.39 -16.73 -7.04
CA THR A 260 4.91 -15.52 -6.37
C THR A 260 4.96 -15.69 -4.86
N LEU A 261 4.58 -16.84 -4.31
CA LEU A 261 4.63 -17.07 -2.87
C LEU A 261 6.06 -17.20 -2.34
N GLU A 262 6.99 -17.72 -3.14
CA GLU A 262 8.42 -17.72 -2.81
C GLU A 262 9.01 -16.30 -2.74
N ARG A 263 8.62 -15.42 -3.68
CA ARG A 263 9.20 -14.07 -3.80
C ARG A 263 8.45 -12.99 -3.01
N PHE A 264 7.14 -13.14 -2.89
CA PHE A 264 6.20 -12.17 -2.31
C PHE A 264 5.24 -12.86 -1.33
N PRO A 265 5.73 -13.42 -0.21
CA PRO A 265 4.91 -14.19 0.73
C PRO A 265 3.74 -13.40 1.33
N GLY A 266 3.82 -12.06 1.35
CA GLY A 266 2.74 -11.19 1.79
C GLY A 266 1.48 -11.22 0.91
N LEU A 267 1.51 -11.90 -0.24
CA LEU A 267 0.35 -12.10 -1.11
C LEU A 267 -0.34 -13.45 -0.90
N ALA A 268 0.08 -14.25 0.08
CA ALA A 268 -0.52 -15.57 0.37
C ALA A 268 -2.04 -15.51 0.55
N TRP A 269 -2.55 -14.45 1.17
CA TRP A 269 -3.99 -14.23 1.35
C TRP A 269 -4.76 -14.21 0.02
N TRP A 270 -4.20 -13.60 -1.02
CA TRP A 270 -4.83 -13.49 -2.34
C TRP A 270 -4.94 -14.87 -3.00
N PHE A 271 -3.88 -15.67 -2.91
CA PHE A 271 -3.89 -17.03 -3.45
C PHE A 271 -4.84 -17.96 -2.69
N ARG A 272 -5.07 -17.75 -1.39
CA ARG A 272 -6.10 -18.50 -0.65
C ARG A 272 -7.50 -18.22 -1.22
N ILE A 273 -7.81 -16.95 -1.50
CA ILE A 273 -9.10 -16.57 -2.13
C ILE A 273 -9.29 -17.31 -3.46
N ILE A 274 -8.24 -17.37 -4.28
CA ILE A 274 -8.27 -18.09 -5.57
C ILE A 274 -8.42 -19.60 -5.37
N ASP A 275 -7.63 -20.19 -4.46
CA ASP A 275 -7.65 -21.63 -4.16
C ASP A 275 -9.03 -22.08 -3.59
N GLU A 276 -9.76 -21.19 -2.92
CA GLU A 276 -11.11 -21.41 -2.39
C GLU A 276 -12.21 -21.21 -3.45
N GLY A 277 -11.84 -20.95 -4.70
CA GLY A 277 -12.75 -20.84 -5.84
C GLY A 277 -13.33 -19.43 -6.06
N GLY A 278 -12.71 -18.40 -5.47
CA GLY A 278 -13.02 -17.01 -5.75
C GLY A 278 -11.92 -16.29 -6.54
N GLY A 279 -11.93 -14.96 -6.45
CA GLY A 279 -10.90 -14.08 -6.99
C GLY A 279 -11.04 -12.70 -6.39
N TYR A 280 -9.93 -12.00 -6.17
CA TYR A 280 -9.99 -10.66 -5.59
C TYR A 280 -10.67 -9.68 -6.55
N ILE A 281 -10.22 -9.67 -7.82
CA ILE A 281 -10.86 -8.84 -8.84
C ILE A 281 -12.25 -9.36 -9.14
N GLU A 282 -12.44 -10.68 -9.24
CA GLU A 282 -13.76 -11.27 -9.47
C GLU A 282 -14.78 -10.85 -8.41
N THR A 283 -14.38 -10.76 -7.14
CA THR A 283 -15.25 -10.35 -6.01
C THR A 283 -15.77 -8.93 -6.16
N PHE A 284 -14.92 -8.00 -6.62
CA PHE A 284 -15.29 -6.58 -6.76
C PHE A 284 -15.58 -6.15 -8.20
N SER A 285 -15.48 -7.07 -9.17
CA SER A 285 -15.69 -6.77 -10.58
C SER A 285 -17.17 -6.57 -10.87
N LEU A 286 -17.46 -5.51 -11.60
CA LEU A 286 -18.80 -5.18 -12.08
C LEU A 286 -18.98 -5.61 -13.56
N ARG A 287 -18.11 -6.50 -14.06
CA ARG A 287 -18.14 -6.97 -15.45
C ARG A 287 -19.24 -8.01 -15.67
N PRO A 288 -19.71 -8.17 -16.92
CA PRO A 288 -20.56 -9.31 -17.28
C PRO A 288 -19.86 -10.64 -16.96
N ARG A 289 -20.60 -11.58 -16.36
CA ARG A 289 -20.13 -12.94 -16.02
C ARG A 289 -20.07 -13.85 -17.27
#